data_AF-A0A387LBH1-F1
#
_entry.id   AF-A0A387LBH1-F1
#
_cell.length_a   1.000
_cell.length_b   1.000
_cell.length_c   1.000
_cell.angle_alpha   90.00
_cell.angle_beta   90.00
_cell.angle_gamma   90.00
#
_symmetry.space_group_name_H-M   'P 1'
#
loop_
_entity.id
_entity.type
_entity.pdbx_description
1 polymer ?
#
loop_
_entity_poly.entity_id
_entity_poly.type
_entity_poly.pdbx_seq_one_letter_code
_entity_poly.pdbx_strand_id
1 'polypeptide(L)' 'KPLPPSSVKAEITINIGLLKISWEKPVFPENNLQFQIRYGLSGKEVQWK' A
#
# COMPACT_ATOMS: atom_id res chain seq x y z
N LYS A 1 8.10 -16.38 -4.81
CA LYS A 1 7.84 -14.93 -4.59
C LYS A 1 6.50 -14.83 -3.87
N PRO A 2 6.35 -14.11 -2.75
CA PRO A 2 5.04 -13.98 -2.11
C PRO A 2 4.07 -13.32 -3.11
N LEU A 3 2.83 -13.82 -3.16
CA LEU A 3 1.74 -13.15 -3.88
C LEU A 3 1.55 -11.73 -3.31
N PRO A 4 1.16 -10.75 -4.16
CA PRO A 4 0.84 -9.42 -3.66
C PRO A 4 -0.33 -9.48 -2.64
N PRO A 5 -0.38 -8.54 -1.69
CA PRO A 5 -1.52 -8.43 -0.79
C PRO A 5 -2.81 -8.19 -1.59
N SER A 6 -3.87 -8.91 -1.25
CA SER A 6 -5.19 -8.76 -1.86
C SER A 6 -5.95 -7.57 -1.28
N SER A 7 -6.93 -7.07 -2.02
CA SER A 7 -7.90 -6.07 -1.54
C SER A 7 -7.28 -4.78 -0.99
N VAL A 8 -6.27 -4.24 -1.68
CA VAL A 8 -5.68 -2.94 -1.32
C VAL A 8 -6.72 -1.83 -1.45
N LYS A 9 -6.97 -1.11 -0.35
CA LYS A 9 -7.85 0.06 -0.27
C LYS A 9 -7.05 1.27 0.16
N ALA A 10 -7.34 2.41 -0.45
CA ALA A 10 -6.75 3.70 -0.12
C ALA A 10 -7.87 4.72 0.09
N GLU A 11 -7.88 5.38 1.24
CA GLU A 11 -8.89 6.37 1.62
C GLU A 11 -8.19 7.65 2.08
N ILE A 12 -8.59 8.80 1.52
CA ILE A 12 -8.07 10.10 1.93
C ILE A 12 -9.06 10.74 2.89
N THR A 13 -8.58 11.09 4.08
CA THR A 13 -9.36 11.87 5.04
C THR A 13 -9.23 13.35 4.65
N ILE A 14 -10.16 13.82 3.81
CA ILE A 14 -10.10 15.11 3.10
C ILE A 14 -9.85 16.30 4.04
N ASN A 15 -10.42 16.26 5.25
CA ASN A 15 -10.33 17.36 6.21
C ASN A 15 -8.99 17.41 6.97
N ILE A 16 -8.19 16.34 6.91
CA ILE A 16 -6.99 16.15 7.75
C ILE A 16 -5.74 15.81 6.92
N GLY A 17 -5.89 15.58 5.62
CA GLY A 17 -4.79 15.22 4.72
C GLY A 17 -4.19 13.84 5.00
N LEU A 18 -4.92 12.95 5.69
CA LEU A 18 -4.42 11.61 6.04
C LEU A 18 -4.80 10.58 4.98
N LEU A 19 -3.80 9.93 4.38
CA LEU A 19 -3.98 8.78 3.49
C LEU A 19 -3.93 7.48 4.31
N LYS A 20 -5.08 6.80 4.43
CA LYS A 20 -5.19 5.48 5.04
C LYS A 20 -5.07 4.42 3.96
N ILE A 21 -4.19 3.45 4.19
CA ILE A 21 -3.98 2.33 3.29
C ILE A 21 -4.21 1.05 4.08
N SER A 22 -5.05 0.17 3.56
CA SER A 22 -5.33 -1.13 4.16
C SER A 22 -5.33 -2.22 3.10
N TRP A 23 -5.03 -3.45 3.51
CA TRP A 23 -5.04 -4.63 2.65
C TRP A 23 -5.40 -5.86 3.49
N GLU A 24 -5.83 -6.92 2.82
CA GLU A 24 -6.07 -8.19 3.50
C GLU A 24 -4.75 -8.84 3.90
N LYS A 25 -4.71 -9.39 5.12
CA LYS A 25 -3.53 -10.12 5.59
C LYS A 25 -3.28 -11.30 4.64
N PRO A 26 -2.12 -11.37 3.99
CA PRO A 26 -1.86 -12.44 3.05
C PRO A 26 -1.68 -13.78 3.78
N VAL A 27 -2.10 -14.87 3.14
CA VAL A 27 -2.11 -16.25 3.69
C VAL A 27 -0.72 -16.90 3.68
N PHE A 28 0.37 -16.11 3.73
CA PHE A 28 1.73 -16.67 3.74
C PHE A 28 2.06 -17.30 5.09
N PRO A 29 2.96 -18.30 5.11
CA PRO A 29 3.57 -18.73 6.36
C PRO A 29 4.21 -17.52 7.06
N GLU A 30 4.15 -17.48 8.39
CA GLU A 30 4.59 -16.40 9.29
C GLU A 30 6.08 -16.06 9.23
N ASN A 31 6.75 -16.29 8.11
CA ASN A 31 8.03 -15.65 7.83
C ASN A 31 7.81 -14.13 7.92
N ASN A 32 8.69 -13.43 8.62
CA ASN A 32 8.64 -11.99 8.90
C ASN A 32 8.46 -11.15 7.63
N LEU A 33 7.22 -11.01 7.15
CA LEU A 33 6.89 -10.25 5.96
C LEU A 33 7.18 -8.78 6.24
N GLN A 34 7.87 -8.14 5.29
CA GLN A 34 8.08 -6.71 5.27
C GLN A 34 7.17 -6.12 4.19
N PHE A 35 6.53 -4.99 4.51
CA PHE A 35 5.66 -4.27 3.60
C PHE A 35 6.33 -2.95 3.21
N GLN A 36 6.27 -2.59 1.94
CA GLN A 36 6.70 -1.28 1.45
C GLN A 36 5.50 -0.57 0.83
N ILE A 37 5.25 0.65 1.29
CA ILE A 37 4.22 1.52 0.71
C ILE A 37 4.92 2.57 -0.16
N ARG A 38 4.40 2.76 -1.37
CA ARG A 38 4.87 3.75 -2.34
C ARG A 38 3.66 4.60 -2.75
N TYR A 39 3.76 5.92 -2.62
CA TYR A 39 2.69 6.85 -3.00
C TYR A 39 3.26 8.01 -3.82
N GLY A 40 2.44 8.54 -4.72
CA GLY A 40 2.83 9.55 -5.68
C GLY A 40 1.62 10.37 -6.12
N LEU A 41 1.87 11.58 -6.62
CA LEU A 41 0.81 12.42 -7.15
C LEU A 41 0.44 11.97 -8.56
N SER A 42 -0.85 11.75 -8.80
CA SER A 42 -1.35 11.44 -10.15
C SER A 42 -0.97 12.55 -11.13
N GLY A 43 -0.53 12.18 -12.33
CA GLY A 43 -0.10 13.10 -13.38
C GLY A 43 1.30 13.69 -13.22
N LYS A 44 2.03 13.35 -12.14
CA LYS A 44 3.48 13.57 -12.07
C LYS A 44 4.19 12.25 -12.31
N GLU A 45 5.17 12.24 -13.21
CA GLU A 45 6.02 11.07 -13.40
C GLU A 45 6.79 10.82 -12.09
N VAL A 46 6.57 9.65 -11.48
CA VAL A 46 7.29 9.25 -10.28
C VAL A 46 8.31 8.20 -10.68
N GLN A 47 9.59 8.58 -10.65
CA GLN A 47 10.69 7.65 -10.85
C GLN A 47 10.86 6.82 -9.58
N TRP A 48 10.28 5.62 -9.58
CA TRP A 48 10.39 4.67 -8.47
C TRP A 48 11.78 4.03 -8.46
N LYS A 49 12.51 4.15 -7.34
CA LYS A 49 13.75 3.39 -7.09
C LYS A 49 13.49 2.04 -6.45
#